data_AF-A0A7V3RRJ7-F1
#
_entry.id   AF-A0A7V3RRJ7-F1
#
_cell.length_a   1.000
_cell.length_b   1.000
_cell.length_c   1.000
_cell.angle_alpha   90.00
_cell.angle_beta   90.00
_cell.angle_gamma   90.00
#
_symmetry.space_group_name_H-M   'P 1'
#
loop_
_entity.id
_entity.type
_entity.pdbx_description
1 polymer ?
#
loop_
_entity_poly.entity_id
_entity_poly.type
_entity_poly.pdbx_seq_one_letter_code
_entity_poly.pdbx_strand_id
1 'polypeptide(L)'
;RPDALRQHFSDILSGMYSLGGQPDTAIVQQRIRLHPAFESITYKGIPDVRVILYRNEPAMAMLRLPTKASGGRANLHQGGIGTGIDLDSGVTHHAVQRNRFVERHPDTGWSVIGMQVPYWKEVLEMARRVARAVGLGYLGVDIVVDAEAGPMLLEANARPGLAIQIANGRGLLPRLQAIDALLDQPPRPVSLPRFRKAAPVPGTLRKSA
;
A
#
# COMPACT_ATOMS: atom_id res chain seq x y z
N ARG A 1 -13.09 20.60 -19.92
CA ARG A 1 -14.19 21.54 -20.29
C ARG A 1 -15.45 21.09 -19.56
N PRO A 2 -16.29 21.99 -19.04
CA PRO A 2 -17.48 21.65 -18.26
C PRO A 2 -18.41 20.64 -18.96
N ASP A 3 -18.58 20.77 -20.28
CA ASP A 3 -19.47 19.89 -21.05
C ASP A 3 -18.96 18.44 -21.12
N ALA A 4 -17.65 18.26 -21.24
CA ALA A 4 -17.04 16.93 -21.22
C ALA A 4 -17.20 16.26 -19.84
N LEU A 5 -17.16 17.03 -18.75
CA LEU A 5 -17.45 16.51 -17.42
C LEU A 5 -18.92 16.11 -17.31
N ARG A 6 -19.86 16.99 -17.71
CA ARG A 6 -21.30 16.66 -17.72
C ARG A 6 -21.58 15.38 -18.50
N GLN A 7 -21.03 15.24 -19.70
CA GLN A 7 -21.20 14.03 -20.50
C GLN A 7 -20.67 12.80 -19.76
N HIS A 8 -19.48 12.90 -19.18
CA HIS A 8 -18.90 11.78 -18.44
C HIS A 8 -19.73 11.37 -17.21
N PHE A 9 -20.30 12.34 -16.47
CA PHE A 9 -21.24 12.04 -15.39
C PHE A 9 -22.49 11.33 -15.92
N SER A 10 -23.07 11.81 -17.03
CA SER A 10 -24.21 11.16 -17.67
C SER A 10 -23.88 9.73 -18.12
N ASP A 11 -22.68 9.48 -18.65
CA ASP A 11 -22.23 8.15 -19.05
C ASP A 11 -22.15 7.20 -17.84
N ILE A 12 -21.62 7.66 -16.71
CA ILE A 12 -21.60 6.88 -15.46
C ILE A 12 -23.03 6.59 -14.99
N LEU A 13 -23.86 7.63 -14.83
CA LEU A 13 -25.21 7.50 -14.27
C LEU A 13 -26.14 6.66 -15.17
N SER A 14 -25.94 6.69 -16.48
CA SER A 14 -26.68 5.86 -17.44
C SER A 14 -26.23 4.40 -17.47
N GLY A 15 -25.16 4.04 -16.75
CA GLY A 15 -24.66 2.67 -16.68
C GLY A 15 -23.68 2.29 -17.78
N MET A 16 -23.14 3.24 -18.55
CA MET A 16 -22.21 2.95 -19.65
C MET A 16 -20.96 2.18 -19.17
N TYR A 17 -20.54 2.38 -17.92
CA TYR A 17 -19.40 1.71 -17.31
C TYR A 17 -19.79 0.55 -16.37
N SER A 18 -21.09 0.27 -16.23
CA SER A 18 -21.60 -0.84 -15.43
C SER A 18 -21.55 -2.14 -16.23
N LEU A 19 -21.21 -3.25 -15.57
CA LEU A 19 -21.11 -4.58 -16.19
C LEU A 19 -22.41 -5.06 -16.87
N GLY A 20 -23.56 -4.48 -16.51
CA GLY A 20 -24.87 -4.83 -17.05
C GLY A 20 -25.65 -3.67 -17.67
N GLY A 21 -25.01 -2.52 -17.92
CA GLY A 21 -25.67 -1.33 -18.46
C GLY A 21 -26.74 -0.73 -17.55
N GLN A 22 -26.75 -1.10 -16.27
CA GLN A 22 -27.72 -0.60 -15.30
C GLN A 22 -27.31 0.77 -14.80
N PRO A 23 -28.28 1.65 -14.46
CA PRO A 23 -27.98 2.94 -13.85
C PRO A 23 -27.00 2.78 -12.69
N ASP A 24 -26.00 3.66 -12.64
CA ASP A 24 -24.88 3.56 -11.70
C ASP A 24 -24.75 4.83 -10.85
N THR A 25 -23.86 4.80 -9.87
CA THR A 25 -23.57 5.93 -8.98
C THR A 25 -22.19 6.50 -9.29
N ALA A 26 -22.11 7.84 -9.35
CA ALA A 26 -20.84 8.55 -9.44
C ALA A 26 -20.36 8.97 -8.04
N ILE A 27 -19.10 8.68 -7.72
CA ILE A 27 -18.42 9.22 -6.54
C ILE A 27 -17.44 10.31 -7.00
N VAL A 28 -17.52 11.49 -6.39
CA VAL A 28 -16.59 12.59 -6.64
C VAL A 28 -15.56 12.63 -5.54
N GLN A 29 -14.28 12.56 -5.91
CA GLN A 29 -13.16 12.58 -4.99
C GLN A 29 -12.27 13.80 -5.25
N GLN A 30 -11.50 14.18 -4.23
CA GLN A 30 -10.46 15.19 -4.37
C GLN A 30 -9.45 14.75 -5.43
N ARG A 31 -8.99 15.72 -6.25
CA ARG A 31 -7.89 15.48 -7.19
C ARG A 31 -6.57 15.33 -6.43
N ILE A 32 -5.89 14.22 -6.67
CA ILE A 32 -4.56 13.94 -6.13
C ILE A 32 -3.49 14.79 -6.85
N ARG A 33 -2.56 15.32 -6.07
CA ARG A 33 -1.36 16.04 -6.51
C ARG A 33 -0.16 15.11 -6.47
N LEU A 34 0.60 15.08 -7.56
CA LEU A 34 1.79 14.25 -7.67
C LEU A 34 2.81 14.64 -6.59
N HIS A 35 3.19 13.69 -5.74
CA HIS A 35 4.25 13.91 -4.77
C HIS A 35 5.61 14.09 -5.46
N PRO A 36 6.45 15.08 -5.09
CA PRO A 36 7.72 15.39 -5.77
C PRO A 36 8.67 14.21 -5.93
N ALA A 37 8.69 13.30 -4.95
CA ALA A 37 9.52 12.08 -4.98
C ALA A 37 9.28 11.19 -6.22
N PHE A 38 8.15 11.33 -6.91
CA PHE A 38 7.79 10.51 -8.07
C PHE A 38 7.91 11.24 -9.41
N GLU A 39 8.22 12.54 -9.41
CA GLU A 39 8.23 13.37 -10.64
C GLU A 39 9.16 12.81 -11.72
N SER A 40 10.31 12.27 -11.34
CA SER A 40 11.30 11.72 -12.26
C SER A 40 10.92 10.37 -12.86
N ILE A 41 9.94 9.65 -12.29
CA ILE A 41 9.61 8.27 -12.65
C ILE A 41 8.15 8.05 -13.05
N THR A 42 7.43 9.11 -13.43
CA THR A 42 6.04 9.02 -13.89
C THR A 42 5.80 9.77 -15.19
N TYR A 43 4.83 9.32 -15.98
CA TYR A 43 4.32 10.04 -17.14
C TYR A 43 2.86 10.46 -16.94
N LYS A 44 2.61 11.77 -16.74
CA LYS A 44 1.29 12.46 -16.58
C LYS A 44 0.39 12.00 -15.42
N GLY A 45 0.37 10.72 -15.10
CA GLY A 45 -0.48 10.12 -14.08
C GLY A 45 0.14 10.11 -12.69
N ILE A 46 -0.65 9.61 -11.74
CA ILE A 46 -0.26 9.42 -10.35
C ILE A 46 0.16 7.96 -10.15
N PRO A 47 1.39 7.71 -9.69
CA PRO A 47 1.76 6.41 -9.17
C PRO A 47 0.96 6.03 -7.95
N ASP A 48 0.72 4.74 -7.78
CA ASP A 48 0.10 4.21 -6.58
C ASP A 48 0.92 3.02 -6.05
N VAL A 49 0.83 2.82 -4.75
CA VAL A 49 1.37 1.69 -4.02
C VAL A 49 0.27 0.68 -3.82
N ARG A 50 0.43 -0.50 -4.43
CA ARG A 50 -0.37 -1.66 -4.08
C ARG A 50 0.27 -2.42 -2.93
N VAL A 51 -0.49 -2.67 -1.88
CA VAL A 51 -0.14 -3.58 -0.80
C VAL A 51 -1.12 -4.75 -0.80
N ILE A 52 -0.63 -5.98 -0.90
CA ILE A 52 -1.41 -7.18 -0.61
C ILE A 52 -1.33 -7.46 0.89
N LEU A 53 -2.49 -7.57 1.51
CA LEU A 53 -2.66 -7.93 2.91
C LEU A 53 -3.16 -9.37 3.00
N TYR A 54 -2.65 -10.08 3.99
CA TYR A 54 -3.11 -11.40 4.39
C TYR A 54 -3.21 -11.47 5.92
N ARG A 55 -4.36 -11.90 6.44
CA ARG A 55 -4.67 -11.86 7.88
C ARG A 55 -4.39 -10.49 8.51
N ASN A 56 -4.73 -9.43 7.77
CA ASN A 56 -4.49 -8.01 8.09
C ASN A 56 -3.01 -7.57 8.12
N GLU A 57 -2.07 -8.43 7.74
CA GLU A 57 -0.64 -8.09 7.67
C GLU A 57 -0.15 -7.92 6.21
N PRO A 58 0.74 -6.95 5.94
CA PRO A 58 1.38 -6.79 4.63
C PRO A 58 2.18 -8.01 4.22
N ALA A 59 1.74 -8.62 3.11
CA ALA A 59 2.38 -9.77 2.49
C ALA A 59 3.26 -9.36 1.30
N MET A 60 2.87 -8.36 0.52
CA MET A 60 3.70 -7.93 -0.61
C MET A 60 3.31 -6.54 -1.05
N ALA A 61 4.27 -5.76 -1.56
CA ALA A 61 3.98 -4.44 -2.10
C ALA A 61 4.65 -4.20 -3.45
N MET A 62 4.03 -3.34 -4.25
CA MET A 62 4.64 -2.79 -5.46
C MET A 62 4.19 -1.34 -5.69
N LEU A 63 5.07 -0.56 -6.28
CA LEU A 63 4.76 0.73 -6.87
C LEU A 63 4.33 0.51 -8.33
N ARG A 64 3.21 1.10 -8.73
CA ARG A 64 2.74 1.09 -10.10
C ARG A 64 3.00 2.43 -10.76
N LEU A 65 3.70 2.42 -11.89
CA LEU A 65 4.12 3.65 -12.57
C LEU A 65 3.35 3.83 -13.89
N PRO A 66 2.73 5.01 -14.09
CA PRO A 66 2.17 5.44 -15.36
C PRO A 66 3.21 5.62 -16.46
N THR A 67 2.93 5.11 -17.66
CA THR A 67 3.79 5.27 -18.85
C THR A 67 3.01 5.88 -20.01
N LYS A 68 3.70 6.25 -21.09
CA LYS A 68 3.05 6.60 -22.37
C LYS A 68 2.23 5.43 -22.90
N ALA A 69 2.76 4.21 -22.78
CA ALA A 69 2.08 3.00 -23.24
C ALA A 69 0.74 2.75 -22.54
N SER A 70 0.62 3.11 -21.25
CA SER A 70 -0.64 3.03 -20.49
C SER A 70 -1.53 4.27 -20.60
N GLY A 71 -1.14 5.25 -21.43
CA GLY A 71 -1.86 6.52 -21.53
C GLY A 71 -1.83 7.33 -20.24
N GLY A 72 -0.80 7.18 -19.41
CA GLY A 72 -0.69 7.84 -18.11
C GLY A 72 -1.48 7.18 -16.98
N ARG A 73 -1.75 5.87 -17.08
CA ARG A 73 -2.43 5.11 -16.01
C ARG A 73 -1.47 4.15 -15.30
N ALA A 74 -1.58 4.04 -13.98
CA ALA A 74 -0.84 3.08 -13.16
C ALA A 74 -1.43 1.65 -13.26
N ASN A 75 -1.55 1.14 -14.49
CA ASN A 75 -2.15 -0.15 -14.81
C ASN A 75 -1.18 -1.03 -15.61
N LEU A 76 -0.74 -2.12 -15.01
CA LEU A 76 0.23 -3.06 -15.60
C LEU A 76 -0.29 -3.69 -16.90
N HIS A 77 -1.58 -4.03 -16.98
CA HIS A 77 -2.18 -4.64 -18.18
C HIS A 77 -2.19 -3.67 -19.37
N GLN A 78 -2.27 -2.37 -19.10
CA GLN A 78 -2.22 -1.32 -20.12
C GLN A 78 -0.79 -0.89 -20.46
N GLY A 79 0.23 -1.51 -19.86
CA GLY A 79 1.64 -1.17 -20.12
C GLY A 79 2.27 -0.22 -19.10
N GLY A 80 1.65 -0.04 -17.93
CA GLY A 80 2.32 0.53 -16.76
C GLY A 80 3.43 -0.38 -16.26
N ILE A 81 4.33 0.16 -15.45
CA ILE A 81 5.39 -0.61 -14.79
C ILE A 81 4.91 -1.04 -13.41
N GLY A 82 5.19 -2.28 -13.03
CA GLY A 82 5.08 -2.73 -11.65
C GLY A 82 6.48 -2.88 -11.05
N THR A 83 6.73 -2.19 -9.96
CA THR A 83 8.04 -2.17 -9.29
C THR A 83 7.88 -2.73 -7.88
N GLY A 84 8.44 -3.90 -7.60
CA GLY A 84 8.42 -4.51 -6.28
C GLY A 84 9.07 -3.62 -5.23
N ILE A 85 8.46 -3.61 -4.04
CA ILE A 85 8.92 -2.85 -2.88
C ILE A 85 9.31 -3.83 -1.78
N ASP A 86 10.45 -3.58 -1.15
CA ASP A 86 10.84 -4.28 0.06
C ASP A 86 10.00 -3.79 1.25
N LEU A 87 9.36 -4.71 1.98
CA LEU A 87 8.39 -4.34 3.01
C LEU A 87 9.02 -3.64 4.21
N ASP A 88 10.28 -3.94 4.53
CA ASP A 88 10.94 -3.42 5.72
C ASP A 88 11.49 -2.02 5.46
N SER A 89 12.12 -1.81 4.31
CA SER A 89 12.75 -0.53 3.94
C SER A 89 11.82 0.42 3.17
N GLY A 90 10.87 -0.10 2.39
CA GLY A 90 10.10 0.71 1.44
C GLY A 90 10.87 1.08 0.18
N VAL A 91 12.00 0.42 -0.07
CA VAL A 91 12.85 0.65 -1.23
C VAL A 91 12.42 -0.26 -2.38
N THR A 92 12.39 0.29 -3.59
CA THR A 92 12.13 -0.49 -4.79
C THR A 92 13.33 -1.35 -5.18
N HIS A 93 13.10 -2.62 -5.54
CA HIS A 93 14.20 -3.58 -5.78
C HIS A 93 14.12 -4.32 -7.11
N HIS A 94 12.94 -4.40 -7.72
CA HIS A 94 12.72 -5.13 -8.96
C HIS A 94 11.59 -4.49 -9.75
N ALA A 95 11.62 -4.54 -11.09
CA ALA A 95 10.55 -3.95 -11.89
C ALA A 95 10.27 -4.70 -13.19
N VAL A 96 9.01 -4.65 -13.59
CA VAL A 96 8.50 -5.34 -14.78
C VAL A 96 7.53 -4.46 -15.56
N GLN A 97 7.59 -4.56 -16.88
CA GLN A 97 6.61 -4.00 -17.80
C GLN A 97 6.24 -5.08 -18.81
N ARG A 98 4.94 -5.37 -18.98
CA ARG A 98 4.46 -6.46 -19.86
C ARG A 98 5.18 -7.80 -19.59
N ASN A 99 5.34 -8.15 -18.31
CA ASN A 99 6.04 -9.35 -17.84
C ASN A 99 7.52 -9.46 -18.25
N ARG A 100 8.15 -8.36 -18.67
CA ARG A 100 9.59 -8.30 -18.95
C ARG A 100 10.27 -7.41 -17.93
N PHE A 101 11.47 -7.79 -17.49
CA PHE A 101 12.25 -7.00 -16.57
C PHE A 101 12.63 -5.65 -17.17
N VAL A 102 12.56 -4.62 -16.34
CA VAL A 102 13.00 -3.26 -16.67
C VAL A 102 13.69 -2.68 -15.44
N GLU A 103 14.72 -1.86 -15.64
CA GLU A 103 15.38 -1.13 -14.54
C GLU A 103 15.07 0.36 -14.58
N ARG A 104 14.65 0.85 -15.74
CA ARG A 104 14.43 2.27 -16.01
C ARG A 104 13.03 2.50 -16.55
N HIS A 105 12.47 3.65 -16.21
CA HIS A 105 11.22 4.11 -16.78
C HIS A 105 11.41 4.39 -18.28
N PRO A 106 10.64 3.77 -19.18
CA PRO A 106 10.89 3.84 -20.62
C PRO A 106 10.72 5.26 -21.18
N ASP A 107 9.92 6.10 -20.53
CA ASP A 107 9.63 7.44 -21.00
C ASP A 107 10.50 8.54 -20.38
N THR A 108 11.08 8.30 -19.20
CA THR A 108 11.86 9.32 -18.47
C THR A 108 13.33 8.96 -18.35
N GLY A 109 13.70 7.70 -18.59
CA GLY A 109 15.08 7.20 -18.50
C GLY A 109 15.61 7.00 -17.07
N TRP A 110 14.87 7.45 -16.06
CA TRP A 110 15.26 7.32 -14.66
C TRP A 110 15.14 5.89 -14.15
N SER A 111 16.03 5.51 -13.24
CA SER A 111 15.93 4.22 -12.56
C SER A 111 14.63 4.14 -11.77
N VAL A 112 13.94 3.02 -11.86
CA VAL A 112 12.79 2.70 -11.00
C VAL A 112 13.22 1.82 -9.82
N ILE A 113 14.49 1.42 -9.77
CA ILE A 113 15.11 0.61 -8.72
C ILE A 113 15.87 1.53 -7.75
N GLY A 114 15.85 1.19 -6.46
CA GLY A 114 16.54 1.91 -5.40
C GLY A 114 15.81 3.15 -4.89
N MET A 115 14.56 3.36 -5.31
CA MET A 115 13.76 4.50 -4.87
C MET A 115 13.10 4.20 -3.53
N GLN A 116 13.26 5.11 -2.57
CA GLN A 116 12.50 5.10 -1.33
C GLN A 116 11.08 5.62 -1.58
N VAL A 117 10.07 4.81 -1.25
CA VAL A 117 8.68 5.29 -1.24
C VAL A 117 8.49 6.23 -0.03
N PRO A 118 7.98 7.47 -0.24
CA PRO A 118 7.72 8.41 0.85
C PRO A 118 6.59 7.90 1.77
N TYR A 119 6.66 8.25 3.06
CA TYR A 119 5.66 7.87 4.08
C TYR A 119 5.43 6.36 4.19
N TRP A 120 6.49 5.56 4.01
CA TRP A 120 6.35 4.11 3.87
C TRP A 120 5.65 3.44 5.07
N LYS A 121 5.97 3.87 6.29
CA LYS A 121 5.36 3.32 7.50
C LYS A 121 3.85 3.63 7.54
N GLU A 122 3.49 4.86 7.20
CA GLU A 122 2.12 5.35 7.17
C GLU A 122 1.29 4.66 6.07
N VAL A 123 1.90 4.39 4.92
CA VAL A 123 1.30 3.58 3.84
C VAL A 123 0.95 2.19 4.36
N LEU A 124 1.88 1.50 5.03
CA LEU A 124 1.62 0.17 5.60
C LEU A 124 0.54 0.23 6.70
N GLU A 125 0.57 1.22 7.58
CA GLU A 125 -0.45 1.37 8.62
C GLU A 125 -1.84 1.66 8.05
N MET A 126 -1.93 2.49 7.01
CA MET A 126 -3.17 2.72 6.27
C MET A 126 -3.68 1.41 5.66
N ALA A 127 -2.82 0.64 4.99
CA ALA A 127 -3.18 -0.64 4.40
C ALA A 127 -3.74 -1.62 5.45
N ARG A 128 -3.10 -1.72 6.61
CA ARG A 128 -3.58 -2.54 7.75
C ARG A 128 -4.95 -2.08 8.26
N ARG A 129 -5.14 -0.76 8.42
CA ARG A 129 -6.42 -0.18 8.88
C ARG A 129 -7.55 -0.52 7.91
N VAL A 130 -7.29 -0.39 6.60
CA VAL A 130 -8.27 -0.73 5.56
C VAL A 130 -8.59 -2.23 5.58
N ALA A 131 -7.59 -3.11 5.67
CA ALA A 131 -7.85 -4.54 5.76
C ALA A 131 -8.69 -4.94 6.97
N ARG A 132 -8.40 -4.38 8.16
CA ARG A 132 -9.22 -4.61 9.37
C ARG A 132 -10.65 -4.12 9.22
N ALA A 133 -10.84 -2.95 8.59
CA ALA A 133 -12.17 -2.39 8.37
C ALA A 133 -12.99 -3.22 7.37
N VAL A 134 -12.35 -3.76 6.34
CA VAL A 134 -12.99 -4.55 5.29
C VAL A 134 -13.26 -6.01 5.73
N GLY A 135 -12.38 -6.60 6.54
CA GLY A 135 -12.64 -7.87 7.22
C GLY A 135 -12.56 -9.14 6.34
N LEU A 136 -12.05 -9.05 5.11
CA LEU A 136 -12.00 -10.17 4.16
C LEU A 136 -10.83 -11.14 4.37
N GLY A 137 -9.82 -10.78 5.19
CA GLY A 137 -8.65 -11.62 5.46
C GLY A 137 -7.61 -11.69 4.32
N TYR A 138 -7.99 -11.43 3.07
CA TYR A 138 -7.07 -11.22 1.94
C TYR A 138 -7.56 -10.04 1.10
N LEU A 139 -6.70 -9.05 0.88
CA LEU A 139 -7.10 -7.79 0.25
C LEU A 139 -5.93 -7.14 -0.47
N GLY A 140 -6.16 -6.54 -1.64
CA GLY A 140 -5.23 -5.57 -2.23
C GLY A 140 -5.69 -4.16 -1.89
N VAL A 141 -4.83 -3.35 -1.30
CA VAL A 141 -5.12 -1.95 -1.02
C VAL A 141 -4.21 -1.08 -1.87
N ASP A 142 -4.81 -0.13 -2.57
CA ASP A 142 -4.08 0.79 -3.43
C ASP A 142 -4.06 2.17 -2.78
N ILE A 143 -2.86 2.67 -2.57
CA ILE A 143 -2.60 3.89 -1.82
C ILE A 143 -1.80 4.83 -2.71
N VAL A 144 -2.29 6.04 -2.90
CA VAL A 144 -1.51 7.11 -3.53
C VAL A 144 -0.80 7.92 -2.46
N VAL A 145 0.34 8.51 -2.79
CA VAL A 145 0.97 9.52 -1.92
C VAL A 145 0.77 10.87 -2.58
N ASP A 146 -0.06 11.70 -1.95
CA ASP A 146 -0.32 13.07 -2.34
C ASP A 146 0.79 14.00 -1.84
N ALA A 147 1.08 15.06 -2.61
CA ALA A 147 2.09 16.05 -2.26
C ALA A 147 1.85 16.81 -0.94
N GLU A 148 0.58 16.99 -0.56
CA GLU A 148 0.17 17.78 0.60
C GLU A 148 -0.48 16.91 1.68
N ALA A 149 -1.39 16.02 1.28
CA ALA A 149 -2.16 15.20 2.21
C ALA A 149 -1.43 13.91 2.63
N GLY A 150 -0.31 13.55 1.98
CA GLY A 150 0.41 12.31 2.24
C GLY A 150 -0.33 11.08 1.72
N PRO A 151 -0.22 9.91 2.37
CA PRO A 151 -0.89 8.69 1.93
C PRO A 151 -2.42 8.84 1.91
N MET A 152 -3.04 8.43 0.81
CA MET A 152 -4.50 8.43 0.63
C MET A 152 -4.96 7.11 0.02
N LEU A 153 -6.06 6.55 0.53
CA LEU A 153 -6.68 5.36 -0.03
C LEU A 153 -7.30 5.68 -1.39
N LEU A 154 -6.93 4.93 -2.42
CA LEU A 154 -7.53 5.01 -3.74
C LEU A 154 -8.63 3.97 -3.91
N GLU A 155 -8.29 2.69 -3.74
CA GLU A 155 -9.25 1.58 -3.87
C GLU A 155 -8.85 0.37 -3.00
N ALA A 156 -9.83 -0.47 -2.71
CA ALA A 156 -9.65 -1.75 -2.02
C ALA A 156 -10.22 -2.88 -2.88
N ASN A 157 -9.37 -3.85 -3.22
CA ASN A 157 -9.64 -4.91 -4.15
C ASN A 157 -9.75 -6.25 -3.42
N ALA A 158 -10.96 -6.84 -3.39
CA ALA A 158 -11.21 -8.15 -2.79
C ALA A 158 -10.49 -9.31 -3.52
N ARG A 159 -10.14 -9.11 -4.80
CA ARG A 159 -9.44 -10.10 -5.64
C ARG A 159 -8.24 -9.44 -6.33
N PRO A 160 -7.17 -9.11 -5.59
CA PRO A 160 -6.02 -8.46 -6.19
C PRO A 160 -5.30 -9.39 -7.18
N GLY A 161 -4.86 -8.81 -8.30
CA GLY A 161 -4.09 -9.54 -9.30
C GLY A 161 -2.71 -9.98 -8.77
N LEU A 162 -2.25 -11.14 -9.22
CA LEU A 162 -1.01 -11.78 -8.75
C LEU A 162 0.26 -11.34 -9.51
N ALA A 163 0.15 -10.41 -10.45
CA ALA A 163 1.28 -9.86 -11.20
C ALA A 163 2.33 -9.18 -10.29
N ILE A 164 1.95 -8.81 -9.07
CA ILE A 164 2.84 -8.29 -8.03
C ILE A 164 3.99 -9.26 -7.69
N GLN A 165 3.78 -10.58 -7.84
CA GLN A 165 4.82 -11.58 -7.62
C GLN A 165 5.93 -11.45 -8.67
N ILE A 166 5.54 -11.20 -9.92
CA ILE A 166 6.47 -10.97 -11.02
C ILE A 166 7.24 -9.66 -10.78
N ALA A 167 6.55 -8.60 -10.35
CA ALA A 167 7.17 -7.33 -9.98
C ALA A 167 8.13 -7.42 -8.79
N ASN A 168 7.98 -8.43 -7.92
CA ASN A 168 8.87 -8.69 -6.79
C ASN A 168 9.90 -9.79 -7.06
N GLY A 169 9.86 -10.47 -8.21
CA GLY A 169 10.72 -11.62 -8.50
C GLY A 169 10.56 -12.80 -7.52
N ARG A 170 9.46 -12.86 -6.75
CA ARG A 170 9.22 -13.90 -5.74
C ARG A 170 7.75 -14.24 -5.61
N GLY A 171 7.47 -15.51 -5.32
CA GLY A 171 6.13 -15.99 -5.01
C GLY A 171 5.61 -15.44 -3.68
N LEU A 172 4.29 -15.40 -3.53
CA LEU A 172 3.60 -14.88 -2.36
C LEU A 172 3.57 -15.92 -1.21
N LEU A 173 3.49 -17.20 -1.54
CA LEU A 173 3.31 -18.31 -0.59
C LEU A 173 4.29 -18.28 0.60
N PRO A 174 5.62 -18.12 0.42
CA PRO A 174 6.55 -18.10 1.56
C PRO A 174 6.23 -16.99 2.57
N ARG A 175 5.73 -15.84 2.09
CA ARG A 175 5.35 -14.76 2.98
C ARG A 175 4.05 -15.05 3.73
N LEU A 176 3.06 -15.66 3.06
CA LEU A 176 1.81 -16.06 3.73
C LEU A 176 2.11 -17.04 4.87
N GLN A 177 2.95 -18.05 4.60
CA GLN A 177 3.40 -19.00 5.61
C GLN A 177 4.14 -18.32 6.77
N ALA A 178 4.97 -17.31 6.48
CA ALA A 178 5.63 -16.52 7.52
C ALA A 178 4.65 -15.71 8.37
N ILE A 179 3.58 -15.19 7.78
CA ILE A 179 2.50 -14.51 8.50
C ILE A 179 1.74 -15.50 9.38
N ASP A 180 1.40 -16.69 8.87
CA ASP A 180 0.75 -17.74 9.66
C ASP A 180 1.62 -18.15 10.85
N ALA A 181 2.89 -18.45 10.61
CA ALA A 181 3.84 -18.80 11.66
C ALA A 181 4.01 -17.69 12.71
N LEU A 182 3.86 -16.42 12.34
CA LEU A 182 3.91 -15.30 13.29
C LEU A 182 2.62 -15.19 14.13
N LEU A 183 1.47 -15.33 13.49
CA LEU A 183 0.17 -15.11 14.13
C LEU A 183 -0.33 -16.32 14.92
N ASP A 184 0.11 -17.53 14.55
CA ASP A 184 -0.28 -18.78 15.22
C ASP A 184 0.65 -19.13 16.39
N GLN A 185 1.68 -18.30 16.65
CA GLN A 185 2.50 -18.43 17.84
C GLN A 185 1.68 -18.17 19.11
N PRO A 186 1.78 -19.04 20.14
CA PRO A 186 1.16 -18.76 21.42
C PRO A 186 1.74 -17.46 22.01
N PRO A 187 0.92 -16.66 22.72
CA PRO A 187 1.40 -15.41 23.31
C PRO A 187 2.60 -15.70 24.20
N ARG A 188 3.71 -14.96 23.98
CA ARG A 188 4.90 -15.09 24.84
C ARG A 188 4.48 -14.77 26.28
N PRO A 189 4.82 -15.63 27.26
CA PRO A 189 4.54 -15.32 28.66
C PRO A 189 5.26 -14.02 29.02
N VAL A 190 4.50 -13.01 29.40
CA VAL A 190 5.05 -11.76 29.92
C VAL A 190 5.67 -12.08 31.26
N SER A 191 7.00 -11.99 31.36
CA SER A 191 7.68 -12.04 32.65
C SER A 191 7.34 -10.77 33.41
N LEU A 192 6.37 -10.85 34.32
CA LEU A 192 6.11 -9.77 35.26
C LEU A 192 7.38 -9.55 36.11
N PRO A 193 7.86 -8.31 36.24
CA PRO A 193 8.97 -8.02 37.14
C PRO A 193 8.57 -8.49 38.55
N ARG A 194 9.37 -9.39 39.13
CA ARG A 194 9.19 -9.82 40.53
C ARG A 194 9.17 -8.55 41.39
N PHE A 195 8.04 -8.27 42.04
CA PHE A 195 7.98 -7.26 43.08
C PHE A 195 9.06 -7.57 44.11
N ARG A 196 10.11 -6.74 44.17
CA ARG A 196 11.06 -6.78 45.28
C ARG A 196 10.26 -6.43 46.52
N LYS A 197 10.16 -7.36 47.48
CA LYS A 197 9.61 -7.06 48.82
C LYS A 197 10.31 -5.80 49.33
N ALA A 198 9.52 -4.79 49.69
CA ALA A 198 10.05 -3.57 50.31
C ALA A 198 10.88 -3.95 51.55
N ALA A 199 12.06 -3.35 51.67
CA ALA A 199 12.89 -3.50 52.85
C ALA A 199 12.15 -2.95 54.09
N PRO A 200 12.27 -3.58 55.27
CA PRO A 200 11.68 -3.06 56.49
C PRO A 200 12.28 -1.68 56.82
N VAL A 201 11.41 -0.72 57.12
CA VAL A 201 11.78 0.65 57.50
C VAL A 201 12.55 0.62 58.83
N PRO A 202 13.75 1.21 58.93
CA PRO A 202 14.49 1.27 60.19
C PRO A 202 13.90 2.32 61.14
N GLY A 203 13.52 1.85 62.34
CA GLY A 203 13.63 2.55 63.63
C GLY A 203 13.02 3.94 63.79
N THR A 204 11.84 4.02 64.42
CA THR A 204 11.39 5.23 65.11
C THR A 204 12.14 5.41 66.44
N LEU A 205 12.54 6.65 66.67
CA LEU A 205 13.38 7.14 67.75
C LEU A 205 12.88 6.84 69.17
N ARG A 206 13.86 6.62 70.05
CA ARG A 206 13.75 6.63 71.51
C ARG A 206 13.03 7.90 72.00
N LYS A 207 12.05 7.73 72.91
CA LYS A 207 11.64 8.80 73.83
C LYS A 207 12.49 8.68 75.10
N SER A 208 13.18 9.76 75.41
CA SER A 208 13.83 10.03 76.69
C SER A 208 12.79 10.43 77.75
N ALA A 209 12.86 9.76 78.91
CA ALA A 209 12.72 10.33 80.24
C ALA A 209 13.84 9.72 81.09
#